data_AF-A0A9X2G8N7-F1
#
_entry.id   AF-A0A9X2G8N7-F1
#
_cell.length_a   1.000
_cell.length_b   1.000
_cell.length_c   1.000
_cell.angle_alpha   90.00
_cell.angle_beta   90.00
_cell.angle_gamma   90.00
#
_symmetry.space_group_name_H-M   'P 1'
#
loop_
_entity.id
_entity.type
_entity.pdbx_description
1 polymer ?
#
loop_
_entity_poly.entity_id
_entity_poly.type
_entity_poly.pdbx_seq_one_letter_code
_entity_poly.pdbx_strand_id
1 'polypeptide(L)'
;MRKDDVQRVVEAFWSTRGAQAAALEDRGLAGGAARANTHMGPITKLVAQEFINAGIPEGCIIERQPYLPGYYRVRKQWDLVVVCDGILVAAIEFKSQVGSVGKNINNRFEEALGTATDTHAAQTKNEAYGQVPPWLGYVFVLQETAETEQENRSVAALFPTDPTFKGMSYNQRYQEMVKRFIGDGVYQAGWFIATKKTDEGIVYNEPLVTATAEAFTAQIRGRIDFVNAVLNAKR
;
A
#
# COMPACT_ATOMS: atom_id res chain seq x y z
N MET A 1 -13.80 3.12 6.33
CA MET A 1 -13.13 4.33 6.87
C MET A 1 -13.97 5.57 6.61
N ARG A 2 -14.12 6.44 7.62
CA ARG A 2 -14.82 7.73 7.48
C ARG A 2 -13.84 8.81 6.99
N LYS A 3 -14.32 9.82 6.26
CA LYS A 3 -13.48 10.92 5.73
C LYS A 3 -12.66 11.63 6.80
N ASP A 4 -13.24 11.88 7.97
CA ASP A 4 -12.56 12.55 9.09
C ASP A 4 -11.43 11.70 9.67
N ASP A 5 -11.61 10.37 9.71
CA ASP A 5 -10.56 9.45 10.15
C ASP A 5 -9.40 9.44 9.16
N VAL A 6 -9.69 9.47 7.85
CA VAL A 6 -8.67 9.56 6.79
C VAL A 6 -7.91 10.88 6.89
N GLN A 7 -8.60 12.02 7.00
CA GLN A 7 -7.98 13.33 7.16
C GLN A 7 -7.00 13.34 8.35
N ARG A 8 -7.46 12.85 9.51
CA ARG A 8 -6.66 12.79 10.74
C ARG A 8 -5.39 11.95 10.57
N VAL A 9 -5.45 10.79 9.92
CA VAL A 9 -4.24 9.95 9.72
C VAL A 9 -3.31 10.51 8.65
N VAL A 10 -3.83 11.21 7.64
CA VAL A 10 -3.02 11.92 6.65
C VAL A 10 -2.25 13.08 7.31
N GLU A 11 -2.90 13.87 8.15
CA GLU A 11 -2.22 14.91 8.94
C GLU A 11 -1.16 14.33 9.87
N ALA A 12 -1.46 13.22 10.54
CA ALA A 12 -0.51 12.52 11.40
C ALA A 12 0.69 11.95 10.63
N PHE A 13 0.48 11.45 9.40
CA PHE A 13 1.56 11.05 8.50
C PHE A 13 2.52 12.22 8.24
N TRP A 14 1.99 13.39 7.88
CA TRP A 14 2.81 14.57 7.58
C TRP A 14 3.50 15.15 8.82
N SER A 15 2.82 15.18 9.96
CA SER A 15 3.40 15.57 11.25
C SER A 15 4.59 14.68 11.64
N THR A 16 4.41 13.36 11.56
CA THR A 16 5.46 12.38 11.87
C THR A 16 6.64 12.54 10.90
N ARG A 17 6.36 12.70 9.60
CA ARG A 17 7.40 12.90 8.59
C ARG A 17 8.18 14.20 8.79
N GLY A 18 7.51 15.29 9.14
CA GLY A 18 8.14 16.57 9.46
C GLY A 18 9.08 16.47 10.65
N ALA A 19 8.64 15.79 11.72
CA ALA A 19 9.49 15.52 12.88
C ALA A 19 10.72 14.65 12.54
N GLN A 20 10.56 13.65 11.67
CA GLN A 20 11.68 12.82 11.18
C GLN A 20 12.69 13.66 10.39
N ALA A 21 12.23 14.57 9.53
CA ALA A 21 13.10 15.45 8.75
C ALA A 21 13.87 16.44 9.64
N ALA A 22 13.20 17.08 10.60
CA ALA A 22 13.86 18.00 11.53
C ALA A 22 14.94 17.30 12.38
N ALA A 23 14.69 16.07 12.83
CA ALA A 23 15.65 15.29 13.61
C ALA A 23 16.89 14.86 12.79
N LEU A 24 16.78 14.74 11.47
CA LEU A 24 17.90 14.44 10.56
C LEU A 24 18.84 15.65 10.39
N GLU A 25 18.27 16.84 10.25
CA GLU A 25 19.03 18.08 10.09
C GLU A 25 19.86 18.42 11.34
N ASP A 26 19.34 18.11 12.52
CA ASP A 26 19.99 18.38 13.82
C ASP A 26 21.15 17.41 14.15
N ARG A 27 21.17 16.20 13.56
CA ARG A 27 22.12 15.14 13.94
C ARG A 27 22.55 14.31 12.73
N GLY A 28 23.60 14.77 12.03
CA GLY A 28 24.22 14.13 10.85
C GLY A 28 24.68 12.65 10.97
N LEU A 29 24.19 11.89 11.95
CA LEU A 29 24.45 10.47 12.21
C LEU A 29 23.18 9.60 12.31
N ALA A 30 21.96 10.13 12.16
CA ALA A 30 20.73 9.34 12.30
C ALA A 30 20.28 8.65 10.99
N GLY A 31 21.19 7.99 10.28
CA GLY A 31 20.87 7.26 9.05
C GLY A 31 19.93 6.07 9.24
N GLY A 32 19.73 5.58 10.47
CA GLY A 32 18.89 4.41 10.77
C GLY A 32 17.43 4.71 11.14
N ALA A 33 17.18 5.73 11.96
CA ALA A 33 15.84 6.05 12.48
C ALA A 33 14.93 6.74 11.45
N ALA A 34 15.52 7.46 10.49
CA ALA A 34 14.83 8.05 9.35
C ALA A 34 14.42 7.05 8.25
N ARG A 35 14.94 5.81 8.31
CA ARG A 35 14.58 4.72 7.39
C ARG A 35 13.42 3.87 7.89
N ALA A 36 12.95 4.10 9.12
CA ALA A 36 11.79 3.40 9.63
C ALA A 36 10.53 4.00 8.98
N ASN A 37 9.66 3.14 8.44
CA ASN A 37 8.38 3.50 7.79
C ASN A 37 7.33 4.03 8.80
N THR A 38 7.77 4.65 9.91
CA THR A 38 6.91 5.02 11.05
C THR A 38 5.90 6.11 10.72
N HIS A 39 6.18 6.97 9.73
CA HIS A 39 5.21 7.94 9.23
C HIS A 39 3.98 7.28 8.58
N MET A 40 4.09 6.03 8.10
CA MET A 40 2.92 5.25 7.64
C MET A 40 2.10 4.66 8.80
N GLY A 41 2.65 4.64 10.02
CA GLY A 41 2.05 4.01 11.18
C GLY A 41 0.59 4.43 11.47
N PRO A 42 0.23 5.72 11.44
CA PRO A 42 -1.17 6.14 11.61
C PRO A 42 -2.13 5.51 10.57
N ILE A 43 -1.70 5.40 9.31
CA ILE A 43 -2.48 4.81 8.22
C ILE A 43 -2.55 3.28 8.38
N THR A 44 -1.43 2.64 8.74
CA THR A 44 -1.40 1.20 9.05
C THR A 44 -2.38 0.83 10.16
N LYS A 45 -2.41 1.61 11.24
CA LYS A 45 -3.35 1.41 12.36
C LYS A 45 -4.81 1.58 11.94
N LEU A 46 -5.10 2.55 11.08
CA LEU A 46 -6.46 2.73 10.56
C LEU A 46 -6.91 1.52 9.75
N VAL A 47 -6.05 0.99 8.88
CA VAL A 47 -6.36 -0.24 8.13
C VAL A 47 -6.52 -1.44 9.05
N ALA A 48 -5.64 -1.63 10.03
CA ALA A 48 -5.77 -2.68 11.04
C ALA A 48 -7.13 -2.60 11.77
N GLN A 49 -7.55 -1.40 12.17
CA GLN A 49 -8.84 -1.16 12.81
C GLN A 49 -10.02 -1.52 11.89
N GLU A 50 -9.91 -1.36 10.57
CA GLU A 50 -10.97 -1.77 9.64
C GLU A 50 -11.13 -3.30 9.56
N PHE A 51 -10.05 -4.08 9.70
CA PHE A 51 -10.15 -5.53 9.87
C PHE A 51 -10.86 -5.90 11.17
N ILE A 52 -10.53 -5.23 12.29
CA ILE A 52 -11.19 -5.44 13.58
C ILE A 52 -12.68 -5.11 13.48
N ASN A 53 -13.02 -3.96 12.90
CA ASN A 53 -14.40 -3.50 12.72
C ASN A 53 -15.22 -4.45 11.85
N ALA A 54 -14.57 -5.19 10.95
CA ALA A 54 -15.19 -6.21 10.11
C ALA A 54 -15.22 -7.60 10.76
N GLY A 55 -14.82 -7.74 12.02
CA GLY A 55 -15.00 -8.95 12.83
C GLY A 55 -13.76 -9.82 13.00
N ILE A 56 -12.59 -9.40 12.51
CA ILE A 56 -11.33 -10.11 12.76
C ILE A 56 -10.89 -9.88 14.21
N PRO A 57 -10.59 -10.95 14.99
CA PRO A 57 -10.01 -10.79 16.32
C PRO A 57 -8.67 -10.07 16.28
N GLU A 58 -8.40 -9.18 17.24
CA GLU A 58 -7.14 -8.43 17.31
C GLU A 58 -5.91 -9.34 17.32
N GLY A 59 -6.00 -10.52 17.94
CA GLY A 59 -4.92 -11.51 17.96
C GLY A 59 -4.55 -12.10 16.58
N CYS A 60 -5.40 -11.95 15.56
CA CYS A 60 -5.08 -12.32 14.19
C CYS A 60 -4.25 -11.25 13.46
N ILE A 61 -4.14 -10.03 14.00
CA ILE A 61 -3.56 -8.87 13.32
C ILE A 61 -2.10 -8.70 13.75
N ILE A 62 -1.20 -8.62 12.78
CA ILE A 62 0.24 -8.55 13.00
C ILE A 62 0.84 -7.35 12.26
N GLU A 63 1.08 -6.26 12.99
CA GLU A 63 1.64 -4.98 12.48
C GLU A 63 3.18 -4.87 12.63
N ARG A 64 3.81 -5.80 13.35
CA ARG A 64 5.25 -5.75 13.68
C ARG A 64 6.15 -6.26 12.57
N GLN A 65 5.87 -5.85 11.35
CA GLN A 65 6.66 -6.19 10.17
C GLN A 65 6.92 -7.72 10.06
N PRO A 66 5.87 -8.56 10.02
CA PRO A 66 6.02 -10.02 10.00
C PRO A 66 6.63 -10.52 8.69
N TYR A 67 7.38 -11.62 8.78
CA TYR A 67 7.89 -12.32 7.61
C TYR A 67 6.90 -13.38 7.12
N LEU A 68 6.55 -13.32 5.84
CA LEU A 68 5.84 -14.38 5.14
C LEU A 68 6.82 -15.18 4.26
N PRO A 69 6.65 -16.52 4.15
CA PRO A 69 7.40 -17.34 3.19
C PRO A 69 7.37 -16.76 1.77
N GLY A 70 8.46 -16.88 1.02
CA GLY A 70 8.49 -16.59 -0.42
C GLY A 70 8.72 -17.87 -1.23
N TYR A 71 8.66 -17.77 -2.55
CA TYR A 71 9.00 -18.86 -3.46
C TYR A 71 10.37 -18.63 -4.13
N TYR A 72 10.57 -17.45 -4.71
CA TYR A 72 11.83 -17.08 -5.37
C TYR A 72 12.87 -16.59 -4.36
N ARG A 73 12.44 -16.16 -3.18
CA ARG A 73 13.29 -15.82 -2.02
C ARG A 73 12.76 -16.51 -0.78
N VAL A 74 13.60 -16.63 0.25
CA VAL A 74 13.26 -17.31 1.52
C VAL A 74 12.00 -16.73 2.17
N ARG A 75 11.91 -15.40 2.24
CA ARG A 75 10.80 -14.69 2.90
C ARG A 75 10.75 -13.21 2.51
N LYS A 76 9.57 -12.59 2.65
CA LYS A 76 9.35 -11.15 2.56
C LYS A 76 8.78 -10.63 3.87
N GLN A 77 9.31 -9.51 4.33
CA GLN A 77 8.73 -8.74 5.42
C GLN A 77 7.56 -7.89 4.91
N TRP A 78 6.37 -8.04 5.49
CA TRP A 78 5.16 -7.27 5.14
C TRP A 78 4.84 -6.25 6.22
N ASP A 79 4.19 -5.14 5.88
CA ASP A 79 3.87 -4.10 6.86
C ASP A 79 2.73 -4.49 7.80
N LEU A 80 1.68 -5.13 7.26
CA LEU A 80 0.54 -5.64 8.02
C LEU A 80 0.11 -6.99 7.46
N VAL A 81 -0.12 -7.96 8.34
CA VAL A 81 -0.63 -9.29 7.99
C VAL A 81 -1.79 -9.64 8.90
N VAL A 82 -2.80 -10.30 8.34
CA VAL A 82 -3.93 -10.87 9.08
C VAL A 82 -3.93 -12.38 8.89
N VAL A 83 -3.76 -13.13 9.99
CA VAL A 83 -3.75 -14.60 10.00
C VAL A 83 -4.78 -15.11 11.01
N CYS A 84 -5.75 -15.89 10.57
CA CYS A 84 -6.70 -16.57 11.45
C CYS A 84 -6.76 -18.06 11.13
N ASP A 85 -6.71 -18.93 12.14
CA ASP A 85 -6.83 -20.38 12.00
C ASP A 85 -5.92 -20.99 10.91
N GLY A 86 -4.66 -20.53 10.85
CA GLY A 86 -3.66 -21.01 9.87
C GLY A 86 -3.85 -20.50 8.43
N ILE A 87 -4.79 -19.57 8.22
CA ILE A 87 -5.08 -18.96 6.92
C ILE A 87 -4.53 -17.54 6.89
N LEU A 88 -3.78 -17.20 5.83
CA LEU A 88 -3.47 -15.80 5.51
C LEU A 88 -4.70 -15.12 4.92
N VAL A 89 -5.42 -14.40 5.79
CA VAL A 89 -6.60 -13.63 5.42
C VAL A 89 -6.20 -12.49 4.50
N ALA A 90 -5.15 -11.74 4.86
CA ALA A 90 -4.67 -10.59 4.11
C ALA A 90 -3.19 -10.28 4.38
N ALA A 91 -2.51 -9.70 3.39
CA ALA A 91 -1.19 -9.08 3.56
C ALA A 91 -1.17 -7.72 2.86
N ILE A 92 -0.80 -6.65 3.57
CA ILE A 92 -0.91 -5.27 3.10
C ILE A 92 0.47 -4.61 3.12
N GLU A 93 0.84 -3.98 2.01
CA GLU A 93 2.04 -3.15 1.90
C GLU A 93 1.66 -1.67 1.92
N PHE A 94 2.41 -0.87 2.67
CA PHE A 94 2.21 0.56 2.84
C PHE A 94 3.42 1.33 2.31
N LYS A 95 3.21 2.08 1.23
CA LYS A 95 4.26 2.88 0.60
C LYS A 95 3.87 4.34 0.52
N SER A 96 4.90 5.18 0.50
CA SER A 96 4.74 6.59 0.17
C SER A 96 5.80 7.04 -0.83
N GLN A 97 5.51 8.12 -1.54
CA GLN A 97 6.44 8.84 -2.39
C GLN A 97 6.34 10.34 -2.12
N VAL A 98 7.42 10.89 -1.56
CA VAL A 98 7.57 12.30 -1.19
C VAL A 98 8.93 12.78 -1.68
N GLY A 99 8.94 13.70 -2.65
CA GLY A 99 10.14 14.17 -3.35
C GLY A 99 10.84 13.10 -4.20
N SER A 100 11.75 13.54 -5.08
CA SER A 100 12.59 12.66 -5.92
C SER A 100 11.83 11.58 -6.69
N VAL A 101 10.64 11.91 -7.22
CA VAL A 101 9.75 10.90 -7.81
C VAL A 101 10.36 10.30 -9.07
N GLY A 102 10.98 11.13 -9.93
CA GLY A 102 11.62 10.65 -11.14
C GLY A 102 12.76 9.64 -10.91
N LYS A 103 13.40 9.67 -9.74
CA LYS A 103 14.48 8.73 -9.37
C LYS A 103 13.97 7.40 -8.81
N ASN A 104 12.75 7.38 -8.28
CA ASN A 104 12.26 6.27 -7.43
C ASN A 104 11.06 5.53 -8.02
N ILE A 105 10.37 6.11 -9.00
CA ILE A 105 9.14 5.50 -9.54
C ILE A 105 9.36 4.07 -10.03
N ASN A 106 10.41 3.80 -10.81
CA ASN A 106 10.66 2.45 -11.32
C ASN A 106 10.97 1.46 -10.19
N ASN A 107 11.80 1.85 -9.22
CA ASN A 107 12.08 0.99 -8.05
C ASN A 107 10.79 0.63 -7.30
N ARG A 108 9.85 1.58 -7.20
CA ARG A 108 8.57 1.34 -6.53
C ARG A 108 7.69 0.34 -7.29
N PHE A 109 7.70 0.41 -8.63
CA PHE A 109 6.99 -0.55 -9.49
C PHE A 109 7.58 -1.95 -9.33
N GLU A 110 8.91 -2.09 -9.43
CA GLU A 110 9.62 -3.36 -9.30
C GLU A 110 9.41 -4.00 -7.91
N GLU A 111 9.48 -3.21 -6.84
CA GLU A 111 9.24 -3.70 -5.48
C GLU A 111 7.83 -4.27 -5.31
N ALA A 112 6.81 -3.59 -5.85
CA ALA A 112 5.42 -4.02 -5.74
C ALA A 112 5.17 -5.28 -6.58
N LEU A 113 5.61 -5.28 -7.84
CA LEU A 113 5.48 -6.44 -8.74
C LEU A 113 6.21 -7.67 -8.19
N GLY A 114 7.46 -7.51 -7.76
CA GLY A 114 8.26 -8.60 -7.22
C GLY A 114 7.67 -9.15 -5.92
N THR A 115 7.13 -8.29 -5.06
CA THR A 115 6.47 -8.71 -3.81
C THR A 115 5.22 -9.54 -4.08
N ALA A 116 4.32 -9.05 -4.93
CA ALA A 116 3.12 -9.78 -5.29
C ALA A 116 3.43 -11.10 -6.01
N THR A 117 4.35 -11.08 -6.98
CA THR A 117 4.74 -12.26 -7.77
C THR A 117 5.29 -13.39 -6.89
N ASP A 118 6.18 -13.04 -5.96
CA ASP A 118 6.79 -14.00 -5.04
C ASP A 118 5.77 -14.62 -4.08
N THR A 119 4.84 -13.81 -3.56
CA THR A 119 3.78 -14.26 -2.66
C THR A 119 2.76 -15.14 -3.39
N HIS A 120 2.30 -14.74 -4.58
CA HIS A 120 1.41 -15.59 -5.37
C HIS A 120 2.07 -16.92 -5.77
N ALA A 121 3.37 -16.90 -6.11
CA ALA A 121 4.12 -18.12 -6.40
C ALA A 121 4.25 -19.03 -5.16
N ALA A 122 4.48 -18.46 -3.97
CA ALA A 122 4.54 -19.22 -2.72
C ALA A 122 3.23 -19.95 -2.42
N GLN A 123 2.08 -19.31 -2.67
CA GLN A 123 0.80 -19.98 -2.53
C GLN A 123 0.58 -21.05 -3.61
N THR A 124 0.71 -20.68 -4.88
CA THR A 124 0.32 -21.55 -6.00
C THR A 124 1.20 -22.77 -6.18
N LYS A 125 2.46 -22.71 -5.72
CA LYS A 125 3.42 -23.81 -5.86
C LYS A 125 3.65 -24.60 -4.58
N ASN A 126 3.48 -23.97 -3.41
CA ASN A 126 3.81 -24.59 -2.12
C ASN A 126 2.65 -24.56 -1.09
N GLU A 127 1.48 -24.02 -1.44
CA GLU A 127 0.33 -23.86 -0.54
C GLU A 127 0.70 -23.12 0.77
N ALA A 128 1.63 -22.18 0.68
CA ALA A 128 2.35 -21.62 1.83
C ALA A 128 1.47 -20.88 2.86
N TYR A 129 0.24 -20.49 2.50
CA TYR A 129 -0.59 -19.61 3.31
C TYR A 129 -1.98 -20.16 3.66
N GLY A 130 -2.11 -21.48 3.64
CA GLY A 130 -3.36 -22.18 3.93
C GLY A 130 -4.25 -22.29 2.70
N GLN A 131 -5.54 -22.58 2.94
CA GLN A 131 -6.44 -23.10 1.91
C GLN A 131 -7.09 -22.04 0.98
N VAL A 132 -6.97 -20.76 1.30
CA VAL A 132 -7.50 -19.68 0.44
C VAL A 132 -6.33 -18.95 -0.21
N PRO A 133 -6.48 -18.49 -1.46
CA PRO A 133 -5.50 -17.60 -2.06
C PRO A 133 -5.28 -16.37 -1.18
N PRO A 134 -4.04 -15.88 -1.05
CA PRO A 134 -3.75 -14.68 -0.27
C PRO A 134 -4.47 -13.48 -0.89
N TRP A 135 -4.95 -12.58 -0.05
CA TRP A 135 -5.53 -11.31 -0.47
C TRP A 135 -4.53 -10.20 -0.21
N LEU A 136 -3.96 -9.64 -1.27
CA LEU A 136 -2.91 -8.64 -1.17
C LEU A 136 -3.49 -7.24 -1.32
N GLY A 137 -3.13 -6.35 -0.40
CA GLY A 137 -3.50 -4.93 -0.44
C GLY A 137 -2.30 -4.02 -0.67
N TYR A 138 -2.50 -2.95 -1.43
CA TYR A 138 -1.47 -1.92 -1.67
C TYR A 138 -1.98 -0.52 -1.30
N VAL A 139 -1.43 0.04 -0.22
CA VAL A 139 -1.76 1.40 0.24
C VAL A 139 -0.63 2.34 -0.16
N PHE A 140 -0.97 3.41 -0.89
CA PHE A 140 0.01 4.32 -1.47
C PHE A 140 -0.33 5.79 -1.19
N VAL A 141 0.60 6.50 -0.56
CA VAL A 141 0.51 7.95 -0.32
C VAL A 141 1.47 8.70 -1.25
N LEU A 142 0.93 9.54 -2.13
CA LEU A 142 1.72 10.42 -3.00
C LEU A 142 1.65 11.87 -2.51
N GLN A 143 2.78 12.56 -2.49
CA GLN A 143 2.79 14.02 -2.34
C GLN A 143 2.55 14.69 -3.71
N GLU A 144 1.51 15.50 -3.80
CA GLU A 144 1.31 16.43 -4.91
C GLU A 144 2.32 17.58 -4.85
N THR A 145 3.09 17.74 -5.92
CA THR A 145 4.08 18.79 -6.13
C THR A 145 4.08 19.20 -7.61
N ALA A 146 4.74 20.31 -7.95
CA ALA A 146 4.97 20.66 -9.35
C ALA A 146 5.66 19.50 -10.13
N GLU A 147 6.52 18.71 -9.48
CA GLU A 147 7.14 17.53 -10.11
C GLU A 147 6.10 16.42 -10.34
N THR A 148 5.26 16.06 -9.37
CA THR A 148 4.32 14.95 -9.58
C THR A 148 3.23 15.27 -10.58
N GLU A 149 2.84 16.55 -10.67
CA GLU A 149 1.76 17.02 -11.54
C GLU A 149 2.24 17.45 -12.93
N GLN A 150 3.54 17.62 -13.15
CA GLN A 150 4.04 17.95 -14.49
C GLN A 150 3.74 16.82 -15.48
N GLU A 151 2.88 17.14 -16.44
CA GLU A 151 2.47 16.32 -17.57
C GLU A 151 3.58 16.14 -18.62
N ASN A 152 3.30 15.34 -19.65
CA ASN A 152 4.18 15.09 -20.79
C ASN A 152 5.56 14.53 -20.38
N ARG A 153 5.55 13.61 -19.42
CA ARG A 153 6.75 12.86 -19.03
C ARG A 153 7.28 12.04 -20.21
N SER A 154 8.61 11.93 -20.30
CA SER A 154 9.25 11.16 -21.37
C SER A 154 8.72 9.72 -21.38
N VAL A 155 8.45 9.24 -22.61
CA VAL A 155 8.09 7.86 -22.94
C VAL A 155 9.08 7.28 -23.95
N ALA A 156 10.27 7.86 -24.08
CA ALA A 156 11.26 7.40 -25.04
C ALA A 156 11.74 5.98 -24.69
N ALA A 157 11.68 5.08 -25.68
CA ALA A 157 12.15 3.70 -25.60
C ALA A 157 12.60 3.22 -27.00
N LEU A 158 13.31 2.09 -27.07
CA LEU A 158 13.75 1.49 -28.34
C LEU A 158 12.60 1.00 -29.22
N PHE A 159 11.45 0.67 -28.62
CA PHE A 159 10.24 0.21 -29.28
C PHE A 159 9.04 1.08 -28.87
N PRO A 160 7.92 1.05 -29.63
CA PRO A 160 6.72 1.81 -29.26
C PRO A 160 6.27 1.50 -27.83
N THR A 161 6.14 2.54 -27.02
CA THR A 161 5.56 2.43 -25.67
C THR A 161 4.06 2.34 -25.72
N ASP A 162 3.45 1.83 -24.65
CA ASP A 162 2.02 1.87 -24.45
C ASP A 162 1.50 3.32 -24.58
N PRO A 163 0.54 3.58 -25.49
CA PRO A 163 0.03 4.93 -25.75
C PRO A 163 -0.66 5.56 -24.53
N THR A 164 -1.09 4.76 -23.55
CA THR A 164 -1.71 5.22 -22.30
C THR A 164 -0.80 6.20 -21.55
N PHE A 165 0.52 6.00 -21.59
CA PHE A 165 1.47 6.85 -20.86
C PHE A 165 1.76 8.20 -21.54
N LYS A 166 1.25 8.42 -22.76
CA LYS A 166 1.44 9.69 -23.47
C LYS A 166 0.68 10.80 -22.74
N GLY A 167 1.37 11.91 -22.49
CA GLY A 167 0.80 13.07 -21.79
C GLY A 167 0.76 12.94 -20.27
N MET A 168 0.90 11.74 -19.71
CA MET A 168 0.72 11.53 -18.27
C MET A 168 1.80 12.21 -17.41
N SER A 169 1.36 12.74 -16.27
CA SER A 169 2.20 13.14 -15.13
C SER A 169 2.67 11.91 -14.32
N TYR A 170 3.56 12.12 -13.33
CA TYR A 170 3.95 11.01 -12.45
C TYR A 170 2.78 10.55 -11.56
N ASN A 171 1.94 11.48 -11.11
CA ASN A 171 0.73 11.16 -10.35
C ASN A 171 -0.18 10.23 -11.15
N GLN A 172 -0.48 10.59 -12.41
CA GLN A 172 -1.29 9.76 -13.31
C GLN A 172 -0.63 8.40 -13.60
N ARG A 173 0.70 8.34 -13.72
CA ARG A 173 1.42 7.05 -13.89
C ARG A 173 1.29 6.13 -12.66
N TYR A 174 1.31 6.67 -11.44
CA TYR A 174 1.03 5.86 -10.25
C TYR A 174 -0.43 5.44 -10.15
N GLN A 175 -1.38 6.29 -10.55
CA GLN A 175 -2.80 5.89 -10.63
C GLN A 175 -2.97 4.74 -11.62
N GLU A 176 -2.38 4.84 -12.82
CA GLU A 176 -2.44 3.78 -13.83
C GLU A 176 -1.75 2.49 -13.34
N MET A 177 -0.65 2.60 -12.57
CA MET A 177 -0.01 1.47 -11.91
C MET A 177 -0.98 0.74 -10.97
N VAL A 178 -1.55 1.45 -9.99
CA VAL A 178 -2.47 0.85 -9.00
C VAL A 178 -3.69 0.26 -9.70
N LYS A 179 -4.24 0.97 -10.69
CA LYS A 179 -5.35 0.49 -11.52
C LYS A 179 -5.03 -0.83 -12.20
N ARG A 180 -3.87 -0.95 -12.87
CA ARG A 180 -3.44 -2.20 -13.53
C ARG A 180 -3.15 -3.30 -12.51
N PHE A 181 -2.51 -2.99 -11.39
CA PHE A 181 -2.25 -3.97 -10.33
C PHE A 181 -3.54 -4.59 -9.79
N ILE A 182 -4.58 -3.80 -9.59
CA ILE A 182 -5.90 -4.29 -9.17
C ILE A 182 -6.56 -5.07 -10.32
N GLY A 183 -6.59 -4.50 -11.53
CA GLY A 183 -7.25 -5.10 -12.69
C GLY A 183 -6.68 -6.46 -13.10
N ASP A 184 -5.37 -6.64 -12.97
CA ASP A 184 -4.66 -7.87 -13.34
C ASP A 184 -4.52 -8.84 -12.15
N GLY A 185 -5.05 -8.50 -10.97
CA GLY A 185 -4.99 -9.33 -9.78
C GLY A 185 -3.60 -9.46 -9.16
N VAL A 186 -2.64 -8.60 -9.53
CA VAL A 186 -1.34 -8.47 -8.85
C VAL A 186 -1.59 -8.18 -7.36
N TYR A 187 -2.47 -7.22 -7.10
CA TYR A 187 -3.06 -6.96 -5.79
C TYR A 187 -4.58 -7.09 -5.90
N GLN A 188 -5.23 -7.60 -4.86
CA GLN A 188 -6.69 -7.75 -4.85
C GLN A 188 -7.41 -6.44 -4.50
N ALA A 189 -6.71 -5.51 -3.84
CA ALA A 189 -7.25 -4.19 -3.51
C ALA A 189 -6.14 -3.14 -3.38
N GLY A 190 -6.51 -1.88 -3.51
CA GLY A 190 -5.60 -0.76 -3.28
C GLY A 190 -6.28 0.44 -2.64
N TRP A 191 -5.46 1.30 -2.07
CA TRP A 191 -5.88 2.61 -1.55
C TRP A 191 -4.83 3.65 -1.94
N PHE A 192 -5.20 4.56 -2.85
CA PHE A 192 -4.32 5.59 -3.40
C PHE A 192 -4.73 6.98 -2.91
N ILE A 193 -3.83 7.62 -2.16
CA ILE A 193 -4.05 8.91 -1.50
C ILE A 193 -3.06 9.90 -2.10
N ALA A 194 -3.54 10.93 -2.79
CA ALA A 194 -2.71 12.06 -3.16
C ALA A 194 -2.90 13.18 -2.13
N THR A 195 -1.80 13.75 -1.65
CA THR A 195 -1.78 14.68 -0.53
C THR A 195 -1.04 15.95 -0.91
N LYS A 196 -1.57 17.10 -0.50
CA LYS A 196 -1.00 18.41 -0.81
C LYS A 196 -0.93 19.25 0.45
N LYS A 197 0.18 19.98 0.62
CA LYS A 197 0.30 21.02 1.64
C LYS A 197 -0.24 22.34 1.05
N THR A 198 -1.16 22.98 1.76
CA THR A 198 -1.72 24.30 1.47
C THR A 198 -1.43 25.25 2.64
N ASP A 199 -1.88 26.50 2.53
CA ASP A 199 -1.74 27.49 3.60
C ASP A 199 -2.63 27.16 4.81
N GLU A 200 -3.76 26.48 4.58
CA GLU A 200 -4.74 26.05 5.58
C GLU A 200 -4.38 24.71 6.24
N GLY A 201 -3.39 23.98 5.73
CA GLY A 201 -2.94 22.71 6.30
C GLY A 201 -2.63 21.64 5.26
N ILE A 202 -2.94 20.38 5.60
CA ILE A 202 -2.80 19.26 4.67
C ILE A 202 -4.18 18.93 4.11
N VAL A 203 -4.28 18.81 2.80
CA VAL A 203 -5.46 18.26 2.12
C VAL A 203 -5.11 16.96 1.41
N TYR A 204 -6.11 16.11 1.19
CA TYR A 204 -5.97 14.91 0.38
C TYR A 204 -7.11 14.76 -0.62
N ASN A 205 -6.84 13.99 -1.67
CA ASN A 205 -7.82 13.45 -2.58
C ASN A 205 -7.54 11.97 -2.86
N GLU A 206 -8.50 11.30 -3.47
CA GLU A 206 -8.43 9.88 -3.85
C GLU A 206 -8.81 9.75 -5.32
N PRO A 207 -7.90 10.09 -6.24
CA PRO A 207 -8.24 10.32 -7.65
C PRO A 207 -8.58 9.03 -8.41
N LEU A 208 -8.25 7.86 -7.85
CA LEU A 208 -8.55 6.56 -8.45
C LEU A 208 -9.79 5.94 -7.78
N VAL A 209 -10.92 5.94 -8.50
CA VAL A 209 -12.23 5.48 -7.97
C VAL A 209 -12.25 4.04 -7.47
N THR A 210 -11.39 3.16 -8.01
CA THR A 210 -11.26 1.76 -7.57
C THR A 210 -10.33 1.58 -6.38
N ALA A 211 -9.69 2.66 -5.91
CA ALA A 211 -8.69 2.65 -4.85
C ALA A 211 -8.91 3.80 -3.85
N THR A 212 -10.16 4.07 -3.50
CA THR A 212 -10.53 5.00 -2.41
C THR A 212 -10.60 4.26 -1.07
N ALA A 213 -10.62 5.00 0.04
CA ALA A 213 -10.79 4.43 1.38
C ALA A 213 -12.11 3.65 1.50
N GLU A 214 -13.17 4.16 0.86
CA GLU A 214 -14.47 3.49 0.81
C GLU A 214 -14.41 2.18 0.04
N ALA A 215 -13.82 2.19 -1.17
CA ALA A 215 -13.65 0.98 -1.98
C ALA A 215 -12.76 -0.05 -1.28
N PHE A 216 -11.69 0.39 -0.61
CA PHE A 216 -10.79 -0.49 0.14
C PHE A 216 -11.50 -1.13 1.34
N THR A 217 -12.25 -0.36 2.13
CA THR A 217 -13.09 -0.89 3.23
C THR A 217 -14.13 -1.90 2.73
N ALA A 218 -14.79 -1.63 1.60
CA ALA A 218 -15.76 -2.56 1.02
C ALA A 218 -15.11 -3.90 0.65
N GLN A 219 -13.92 -3.86 0.05
CA GLN A 219 -13.17 -5.06 -0.31
C GLN A 219 -12.67 -5.84 0.92
N ILE A 220 -12.25 -5.16 1.99
CA ILE A 220 -11.90 -5.80 3.27
C ILE A 220 -13.08 -6.59 3.82
N ARG A 221 -14.27 -5.98 3.87
CA ARG A 221 -15.49 -6.66 4.35
C ARG A 221 -15.82 -7.89 3.51
N GLY A 222 -15.85 -7.75 2.19
CA GLY A 222 -16.11 -8.87 1.29
C GLY A 222 -15.09 -10.00 1.43
N ARG A 223 -13.81 -9.68 1.64
CA ARG A 223 -12.77 -10.68 1.92
C ARG A 223 -13.03 -11.43 3.22
N ILE A 224 -13.40 -10.72 4.28
CA ILE A 224 -13.66 -11.31 5.59
C ILE A 224 -14.92 -12.20 5.54
N ASP A 225 -15.99 -11.77 4.88
CA ASP A 225 -17.19 -12.57 4.69
C ASP A 225 -16.88 -13.89 3.97
N PHE A 226 -16.07 -13.84 2.90
CA PHE A 226 -15.62 -15.04 2.19
C PHE A 226 -14.81 -15.97 3.10
N VAL A 227 -13.83 -15.44 3.84
CA VAL A 227 -12.98 -16.23 4.74
C VAL A 227 -13.80 -16.87 5.87
N ASN A 228 -14.76 -16.13 6.43
CA ASN A 228 -15.67 -16.65 7.46
C ASN A 228 -16.52 -17.80 6.93
N ALA A 229 -17.06 -17.70 5.71
CA ALA A 229 -17.79 -18.79 5.09
C ALA A 229 -16.93 -20.05 4.94
N VAL A 230 -15.66 -19.88 4.55
CA VAL A 230 -14.69 -20.98 4.42
C VAL A 230 -14.34 -21.60 5.78
N LEU A 231 -14.15 -20.79 6.83
CA LEU A 231 -13.86 -21.29 8.18
C LEU A 231 -15.05 -22.02 8.81
N ASN A 232 -16.28 -21.52 8.58
CA ASN A 232 -17.49 -22.16 9.08
C ASN A 232 -17.74 -23.52 8.41
N ALA A 233 -17.41 -23.67 7.12
CA ALA A 233 -17.53 -24.96 6.42
C ALA A 233 -16.54 -26.04 6.91
N LYS A 234 -15.51 -25.67 7.67
CA LYS A 234 -14.56 -26.60 8.30
C LYS A 234 -15.01 -27.13 9.66
N ARG A 235 -15.96 -26.46 10.31
CA ARG A 235 -16.48 -26.81 11.64
C ARG A 235 -17.65 -27.77 11.51
#